data_AF-A0A671KSJ3-F1
#
_entry.id   AF-A0A671KSJ3-F1
#
_cell.length_a   1.000
_cell.length_b   1.000
_cell.length_c   1.000
_cell.angle_alpha   90.00
_cell.angle_beta   90.00
_cell.angle_gamma   90.00
#
_symmetry.space_group_name_H-M   'P 1'
#
loop_
_entity.id
_entity.type
_entity.pdbx_description
1 polymer ?
#
loop_
_entity_poly.entity_id
_entity_poly.type
_entity_poly.pdbx_seq_one_letter_code
_entity_poly.pdbx_strand_id
1 'polypeptide(L)'
;MSRWYYSQQTKKCMRFWYSGCGGNENRFLTEDECFRECVSTGKFTKLCYSLIFSSPSSPNICQLKLDAGTCSNFSVKWYYDVSSGQCVRFWYGGCDGNSNRFNTQKDCEIRCLRARKNSESIYVLLAASAFMIIFSSRLSKDRPRSGLSKPLTFLGDVSH
;
A
#
# COMPACT_ATOMS: atom_id res chain seq x y z
N MET A 1 26.21 -30.20 -18.20
CA MET A 1 25.26 -30.10 -17.06
C MET A 1 24.03 -29.32 -17.51
N SER A 2 22.83 -29.75 -17.09
CA SER A 2 21.60 -29.02 -17.40
C SER A 2 21.59 -27.67 -16.67
N ARG A 3 21.27 -26.60 -17.40
CA ARG A 3 21.11 -25.23 -16.88
C ARG A 3 19.86 -24.60 -17.48
N TRP A 4 19.40 -23.51 -16.90
CA TRP A 4 18.26 -22.73 -17.36
C TRP A 4 18.73 -21.36 -17.86
N TYR A 5 18.11 -20.84 -18.91
CA TYR A 5 18.33 -19.48 -19.39
C TYR A 5 16.99 -18.83 -19.70
N TYR A 6 16.90 -17.51 -19.56
CA TYR A 6 15.72 -16.74 -19.90
C TYR A 6 15.76 -16.32 -21.37
N SER A 7 14.75 -16.71 -22.14
CA SER A 7 14.55 -16.25 -23.51
C SER A 7 13.65 -15.02 -23.52
N GLN A 8 14.19 -13.89 -24.01
CA GLN A 8 13.40 -12.66 -24.15
C GLN A 8 12.33 -12.75 -25.23
N GLN A 9 12.51 -13.62 -26.24
CA GLN A 9 11.58 -13.79 -27.36
C GLN A 9 10.31 -14.51 -26.91
N THR A 10 10.47 -15.59 -26.14
CA THR A 10 9.36 -16.40 -25.64
C THR A 10 8.89 -15.99 -24.25
N LYS A 11 9.63 -15.10 -23.57
CA LYS A 11 9.42 -14.69 -22.17
C LYS A 11 9.36 -15.89 -21.22
N LYS A 12 10.18 -16.90 -21.49
CA LYS A 12 10.20 -18.16 -20.74
C LYS A 12 11.62 -18.54 -20.34
N CYS A 13 11.73 -19.22 -19.21
CA CYS A 13 12.93 -19.94 -18.81
C CYS A 13 12.98 -21.26 -19.56
N MET A 14 14.07 -21.49 -20.27
CA MET A 14 14.29 -22.67 -21.11
C MET A 14 15.53 -23.42 -20.65
N ARG A 15 15.48 -24.74 -20.73
CA ARG A 15 16.58 -25.63 -20.33
C ARG A 15 17.57 -25.79 -21.47
N PHE A 16 18.86 -25.69 -21.18
CA PHE A 16 19.95 -25.93 -22.13
C PHE A 16 21.09 -26.73 -21.50
N TRP A 17 21.99 -27.22 -22.34
CA TRP A 17 23.16 -27.98 -21.91
C TRP A 17 24.42 -27.09 -21.88
N TYR A 18 25.01 -26.95 -20.70
CA TYR A 18 26.23 -26.17 -20.50
C TYR A 18 27.45 -27.07 -20.30
N SER A 19 28.54 -26.76 -21.00
CA SER A 19 29.79 -27.53 -21.04
C SER A 19 30.64 -27.39 -19.77
N GLY A 20 30.50 -26.31 -19.01
CA GLY A 20 31.17 -26.14 -17.71
C GLY A 20 32.07 -24.90 -17.58
N CYS A 21 32.42 -24.21 -18.68
CA CYS A 21 33.24 -22.99 -18.65
C CYS A 21 32.72 -21.88 -19.59
N GLY A 22 32.97 -20.62 -19.23
CA GLY A 22 32.57 -19.42 -19.98
C GLY A 22 31.12 -18.95 -19.76
N GLY A 23 30.53 -18.36 -20.81
CA GLY A 23 29.14 -17.90 -20.85
C GLY A 23 28.87 -16.55 -20.18
N ASN A 24 27.59 -16.25 -19.95
CA ASN A 24 27.11 -14.99 -19.36
C ASN A 24 26.22 -15.26 -18.12
N GLU A 25 25.70 -14.18 -17.53
CA GLU A 25 24.86 -14.20 -16.33
C GLU A 25 23.47 -14.81 -16.55
N ASN A 26 23.03 -14.99 -17.80
CA ASN A 26 21.73 -15.61 -18.12
C ASN A 26 21.82 -17.14 -18.05
N ARG A 27 22.24 -17.65 -16.89
CA ARG A 27 22.47 -19.07 -16.64
C ARG A 27 22.17 -19.42 -15.19
N PHE A 28 21.12 -20.18 -14.99
CA PHE A 28 20.59 -20.56 -13.69
C PHE A 28 20.66 -22.06 -13.47
N LEU A 29 20.73 -22.50 -12.21
CA LEU A 29 20.75 -23.91 -11.87
C LEU A 29 19.34 -24.51 -11.93
N THR A 30 18.33 -23.74 -11.52
CA THR A 30 16.93 -24.18 -11.45
C THR A 30 16.00 -23.28 -12.26
N GLU A 31 14.83 -23.81 -12.64
CA GLU A 31 13.79 -23.05 -13.33
C GLU A 31 13.27 -21.91 -12.46
N ASP A 32 13.04 -22.17 -11.16
CA ASP A 32 12.57 -21.17 -10.20
C ASP A 32 13.54 -20.02 -10.01
N GLU A 33 14.84 -20.29 -10.00
CA GLU A 33 15.87 -19.26 -9.95
C GLU A 33 15.80 -18.38 -11.21
N CYS A 34 15.75 -18.98 -12.40
CA CYS A 34 15.58 -18.24 -13.65
C CYS A 34 14.29 -17.39 -13.65
N PHE A 35 13.18 -17.97 -13.18
CA PHE A 35 11.89 -17.29 -13.12
C PHE A 35 11.92 -16.11 -12.17
N ARG A 36 12.49 -16.29 -10.97
CA ARG A 36 12.62 -15.20 -10.00
C ARG A 36 13.54 -14.10 -10.53
N GLU A 37 14.72 -14.43 -11.04
CA GLU A 37 15.68 -13.40 -11.44
C GLU A 37 15.26 -12.63 -12.71
N CYS A 38 14.60 -13.29 -13.68
CA CYS A 38 14.31 -12.67 -14.98
C CYS A 38 12.83 -12.40 -15.27
N VAL A 39 11.89 -13.12 -14.64
CA VAL A 39 10.44 -12.89 -14.84
C VAL A 39 9.87 -12.00 -13.73
N SER A 40 10.39 -12.10 -12.49
CA SER A 40 9.88 -11.30 -11.37
C SER A 40 10.42 -9.87 -11.31
N THR A 41 11.59 -9.59 -11.91
CA THR A 41 12.28 -8.28 -11.86
C THR A 41 11.79 -7.28 -12.90
N GLY A 42 10.98 -7.69 -13.88
CA GLY A 42 10.48 -6.83 -14.96
C GLY A 42 9.00 -6.49 -14.85
N LYS A 43 8.61 -5.55 -13.98
CA LYS A 43 7.23 -4.97 -13.88
C LYS A 43 6.10 -5.95 -13.53
N PHE A 44 6.37 -7.25 -13.43
CA PHE A 44 5.33 -8.27 -13.31
C PHE A 44 4.80 -8.44 -11.89
N THR A 45 5.50 -8.05 -10.83
CA THR A 45 4.93 -8.08 -9.47
C THR A 45 3.83 -7.03 -9.26
N LYS A 46 3.96 -5.86 -9.92
CA LYS A 46 2.94 -4.79 -9.87
C LYS A 46 1.75 -5.09 -10.81
N LEU A 47 2.03 -5.68 -11.99
CA LEU A 47 1.01 -6.08 -12.96
C LEU A 47 0.31 -7.40 -12.60
N CYS A 48 0.99 -8.42 -12.08
CA CYS A 48 0.36 -9.67 -11.68
C CYS A 48 -0.40 -9.51 -10.36
N TYR A 49 0.07 -8.69 -9.40
CA TYR A 49 -0.76 -8.36 -8.24
C TYR A 49 -2.03 -7.64 -8.71
N SER A 50 -1.94 -6.70 -9.66
CA SER A 50 -3.13 -6.07 -10.23
C SER A 50 -4.01 -7.06 -11.01
N LEU A 51 -3.47 -7.92 -11.87
CA LEU A 51 -4.23 -8.84 -12.74
C LEU A 51 -4.80 -10.06 -11.99
N ILE A 52 -4.13 -10.54 -10.94
CA ILE A 52 -4.59 -11.65 -10.10
C ILE A 52 -5.62 -11.16 -9.06
N PHE A 53 -5.60 -9.88 -8.65
CA PHE A 53 -6.62 -9.28 -7.75
C PHE A 53 -7.73 -8.48 -8.45
N SER A 54 -7.65 -8.24 -9.76
CA SER A 54 -8.71 -7.58 -10.54
C SER A 54 -9.41 -8.54 -11.50
N SER A 55 -9.40 -9.85 -11.23
CA SER A 55 -10.41 -10.71 -11.83
C SER A 55 -11.75 -10.46 -11.12
N PRO A 56 -12.82 -10.07 -11.83
CA PRO A 56 -14.16 -9.90 -11.25
C PRO A 56 -14.78 -11.21 -10.73
N SER A 57 -14.06 -12.33 -10.81
CA SER A 57 -14.50 -13.67 -10.39
C SER A 57 -13.93 -14.17 -9.07
N SER A 58 -12.96 -13.47 -8.45
CA SER A 58 -12.51 -13.85 -7.10
C SER A 58 -13.22 -12.97 -6.08
N PRO A 59 -14.15 -13.49 -5.26
CA PRO A 59 -14.78 -12.70 -4.22
C PRO A 59 -13.67 -12.14 -3.32
N ASN A 60 -13.73 -10.84 -3.06
CA ASN A 60 -12.79 -10.20 -2.16
C ASN A 60 -12.90 -10.90 -0.81
N ILE A 61 -11.87 -11.65 -0.42
CA ILE A 61 -11.87 -12.49 0.80
C ILE A 61 -12.34 -11.68 2.01
N CYS A 62 -11.98 -10.40 2.07
CA CYS A 62 -12.32 -9.48 3.15
C CYS A 62 -13.78 -9.01 3.11
N GLN A 63 -14.57 -9.35 2.11
CA GLN A 63 -16.00 -9.07 2.03
C GLN A 63 -16.86 -10.30 2.34
N LEU A 64 -16.25 -11.48 2.48
CA LEU A 64 -16.98 -12.68 2.88
C LEU A 64 -17.45 -12.55 4.33
N LYS A 65 -18.64 -13.07 4.62
CA LYS A 65 -19.21 -13.06 5.98
C LYS A 65 -18.39 -13.96 6.92
N LEU A 66 -18.54 -13.78 8.22
CA LEU A 66 -18.04 -14.77 9.19
C LEU A 66 -18.71 -16.11 8.93
N ASP A 67 -17.91 -17.18 8.90
CA ASP A 67 -18.40 -18.55 8.78
C ASP A 67 -17.57 -19.47 9.66
N ALA A 68 -18.19 -19.96 10.74
CA ALA A 68 -17.56 -20.85 11.71
C ALA A 68 -17.49 -22.31 11.23
N GLY A 69 -18.21 -22.66 10.16
CA GLY A 69 -18.40 -24.04 9.73
C GLY A 69 -19.30 -24.85 10.66
N THR A 70 -19.48 -26.13 10.33
CA THR A 70 -20.44 -27.01 11.02
C THR A 70 -19.82 -27.90 12.09
N CYS A 71 -18.50 -28.08 12.08
CA CYS A 71 -17.79 -28.93 13.04
C CYS A 71 -17.63 -28.28 14.43
N SER A 72 -17.20 -29.08 15.42
CA SER A 72 -17.05 -28.65 16.83
C SER A 72 -15.61 -28.70 17.36
N ASN A 73 -14.60 -28.78 16.49
CA ASN A 73 -13.19 -28.69 16.87
C ASN A 73 -12.76 -27.22 16.92
N PHE A 74 -13.17 -26.55 18.00
CA PHE A 74 -13.04 -25.10 18.12
C PHE A 74 -11.59 -24.62 18.23
N SER A 75 -11.23 -23.68 17.36
CA SER A 75 -9.96 -22.97 17.40
C SER A 75 -10.16 -21.48 17.20
N VAL A 76 -9.39 -20.65 17.91
CA VAL A 76 -9.45 -19.20 17.74
C VAL A 76 -8.79 -18.81 16.43
N LYS A 77 -9.52 -18.10 15.59
CA LYS A 77 -9.05 -17.53 14.31
C LYS A 77 -9.41 -16.06 14.23
N TRP A 78 -8.85 -15.38 13.25
CA TRP A 78 -9.13 -13.97 12.94
C TRP A 78 -9.96 -13.87 11.67
N TYR A 79 -10.96 -13.00 11.65
CA TYR A 79 -11.70 -12.62 10.45
C TYR A 79 -11.76 -11.10 10.33
N TYR A 80 -11.94 -10.62 9.11
CA TYR A 80 -12.15 -9.20 8.86
C TYR A 80 -13.64 -8.88 8.90
N ASP A 81 -14.02 -8.00 9.82
CA ASP A 81 -15.36 -7.45 9.91
C ASP A 81 -15.45 -6.16 9.10
N VAL A 82 -16.28 -6.18 8.04
CA VAL A 82 -16.48 -5.03 7.15
C VAL A 82 -17.20 -3.89 7.87
N SER A 83 -18.03 -4.21 8.88
CA SER A 83 -18.86 -3.22 9.56
C SER A 83 -18.05 -2.35 10.53
N SER A 84 -17.19 -2.97 11.34
CA SER A 84 -16.21 -2.26 12.17
C SER A 84 -14.96 -1.83 11.39
N GLY A 85 -14.68 -2.44 10.25
CA GLY A 85 -13.45 -2.24 9.49
C GLY A 85 -12.21 -2.80 10.19
N GLN A 86 -12.38 -3.81 11.05
CA GLN A 86 -11.32 -4.34 11.91
C GLN A 86 -11.15 -5.85 11.76
N CYS A 87 -9.94 -6.34 12.06
CA CYS A 87 -9.67 -7.76 12.22
C CYS A 87 -10.02 -8.19 13.65
N VAL A 88 -10.99 -9.08 13.79
CA VAL A 88 -11.55 -9.51 15.07
C VAL A 88 -11.45 -11.04 15.20
N ARG A 89 -11.43 -11.53 16.44
CA ARG A 89 -11.31 -12.97 16.74
C ARG A 89 -12.68 -13.66 16.71
N PHE A 90 -12.69 -14.91 16.24
CA PHE A 90 -13.86 -15.78 16.30
C PHE A 90 -13.46 -17.24 16.53
N TRP A 91 -14.43 -18.06 16.95
CA TRP A 91 -14.27 -19.51 17.10
C TRP A 91 -14.60 -20.22 15.79
N TYR A 92 -13.61 -20.90 15.22
CA TYR A 92 -13.78 -21.73 14.03
C TYR A 92 -13.94 -23.19 14.42
N GLY A 93 -14.97 -23.86 13.91
CA GLY A 93 -15.36 -25.23 14.23
C GLY A 93 -14.45 -26.33 13.67
N GLY A 94 -13.48 -25.99 12.83
CA GLY A 94 -12.45 -26.93 12.35
C GLY A 94 -12.71 -27.51 10.96
N CYS A 95 -13.92 -27.36 10.40
CA CYS A 95 -14.23 -27.72 9.01
C CYS A 95 -15.11 -26.65 8.35
N ASP A 96 -15.31 -26.77 7.03
CA ASP A 96 -16.07 -25.81 6.21
C ASP A 96 -15.56 -24.36 6.37
N GLY A 97 -16.49 -23.41 6.40
CA GLY A 97 -16.18 -22.00 6.47
C GLY A 97 -15.86 -21.41 5.11
N ASN A 98 -15.35 -20.18 5.14
CA ASN A 98 -14.83 -19.50 3.97
C ASN A 98 -13.42 -18.94 4.20
N SER A 99 -12.89 -18.27 3.18
CA SER A 99 -11.51 -17.78 3.19
C SER A 99 -11.27 -16.55 4.07
N ASN A 100 -12.30 -15.88 4.62
CA ASN A 100 -12.14 -14.79 5.58
C ASN A 100 -11.78 -15.34 6.97
N ARG A 101 -10.65 -16.04 7.02
CA ARG A 101 -10.17 -16.77 8.19
C ARG A 101 -8.65 -16.80 8.18
N PHE A 102 -8.05 -16.21 9.20
CA PHE A 102 -6.60 -16.03 9.31
C PHE A 102 -6.10 -16.59 10.64
N ASN A 103 -4.86 -17.08 10.66
CA ASN A 103 -4.24 -17.63 11.85
C ASN A 103 -3.74 -16.53 12.80
N THR A 104 -3.35 -15.38 12.26
CA THR A 104 -2.84 -14.25 13.04
C THR A 104 -3.57 -12.96 12.67
N GLN A 105 -3.61 -12.01 13.62
CA GLN A 105 -4.13 -10.67 13.39
C GLN A 105 -3.38 -9.98 12.25
N LYS A 106 -2.05 -10.09 12.26
CA LYS A 106 -1.17 -9.46 11.27
C LYS A 106 -1.48 -9.93 9.85
N ASP A 107 -1.74 -11.22 9.65
CA ASP A 107 -2.09 -11.75 8.33
C ASP A 107 -3.42 -11.18 7.84
N CYS A 108 -4.42 -11.10 8.72
CA CYS A 108 -5.71 -10.47 8.41
C CYS A 108 -5.52 -8.99 8.02
N GLU A 109 -4.77 -8.22 8.80
CA GLU A 109 -4.55 -6.79 8.55
C GLU A 109 -3.76 -6.56 7.26
N ILE A 110 -2.72 -7.35 7.02
CA ILE A 110 -1.94 -7.29 5.77
C ILE A 110 -2.85 -7.57 4.58
N ARG A 111 -3.75 -8.55 4.69
CA ARG A 111 -4.61 -8.97 3.59
C ARG A 111 -5.78 -8.02 3.34
N CYS A 112 -6.35 -7.42 4.38
CA CYS A 112 -7.63 -6.69 4.31
C CYS A 112 -7.53 -5.19 4.57
N LEU A 113 -6.56 -4.71 5.36
CA LEU A 113 -6.39 -3.28 5.64
C LEU A 113 -5.42 -2.58 4.69
N ARG A 114 -4.37 -3.26 4.21
CA ARG A 114 -3.42 -2.64 3.27
C ARG A 114 -4.05 -2.27 1.93
N ALA A 115 -5.07 -3.00 1.49
CA ALA A 115 -5.81 -2.67 0.27
C ALA A 115 -6.60 -1.34 0.38
N ARG A 116 -7.05 -0.97 1.59
CA ARG A 116 -7.79 0.28 1.86
C ARG A 116 -6.88 1.50 2.00
N LYS A 117 -5.66 1.33 2.53
CA LYS A 117 -4.73 2.46 2.74
C LYS A 117 -4.23 3.09 1.44
N ASN A 118 -4.25 2.38 0.32
CA ASN A 118 -3.85 2.94 -0.97
C ASN A 118 -4.89 3.90 -1.57
N SER A 119 -6.15 3.83 -1.15
CA SER A 119 -7.21 4.75 -1.59
C SER A 119 -7.25 6.03 -0.74
N GLU A 120 -7.01 5.92 0.56
CA GLU A 120 -7.03 7.05 1.49
C GLU A 120 -5.70 7.83 1.52
N SER A 121 -4.57 7.17 1.24
CA SER A 121 -3.25 7.83 1.34
C SER A 121 -3.00 8.86 0.22
N ILE A 122 -3.69 8.77 -0.92
CA ILE A 122 -3.61 9.76 -1.99
C ILE A 122 -4.34 11.04 -1.59
N TYR A 123 -5.54 10.94 -1.00
CA TYR A 123 -6.30 12.10 -0.53
C TYR A 123 -5.65 12.80 0.67
N VAL A 124 -5.04 12.07 1.61
CA VAL A 124 -4.32 12.67 2.76
C VAL A 124 -3.06 13.41 2.31
N LEU A 125 -2.30 12.88 1.34
CA LEU A 125 -1.11 13.56 0.78
C LEU A 125 -1.48 14.79 -0.06
N LEU A 126 -2.60 14.73 -0.79
CA LEU A 126 -3.14 15.89 -1.53
C LEU A 126 -3.73 16.97 -0.59
N ALA A 127 -4.33 16.57 0.53
CA ALA A 127 -4.84 17.52 1.54
C ALA A 127 -3.70 18.20 2.33
N ALA A 128 -2.63 17.46 2.65
CA ALA A 128 -1.46 17.99 3.36
C ALA A 128 -0.68 19.02 2.52
N SER A 129 -0.58 18.84 1.21
CA SER A 129 0.07 19.82 0.31
C SER A 129 -0.77 21.09 0.12
N ALA A 130 -2.10 21.00 0.18
CA ALA A 130 -2.98 22.17 0.16
C ALA A 130 -2.87 23.04 1.43
N PHE A 131 -2.66 22.43 2.60
CA PHE A 131 -2.49 23.16 3.87
C PHE A 131 -1.18 23.97 3.94
N MET A 132 -0.09 23.48 3.35
CA MET A 132 1.21 24.19 3.36
C MET A 132 1.23 25.42 2.43
N ILE A 133 0.43 25.41 1.36
CA ILE A 133 0.31 26.55 0.42
C ILE A 133 -0.55 27.67 1.01
N ILE A 134 -1.57 27.35 1.81
CA ILE A 134 -2.44 28.35 2.44
C ILE A 134 -1.76 29.03 3.65
N PHE A 135 -0.88 28.35 4.39
CA PHE A 135 -0.21 28.94 5.56
C PHE A 135 0.95 29.89 5.21
N SER A 136 1.63 29.67 4.09
CA SER A 136 2.76 30.52 3.67
C SER A 136 2.33 31.88 3.09
N SER A 137 1.03 32.06 2.78
CA SER A 137 0.50 33.33 2.27
C SER A 137 -0.13 34.23 3.35
N ARG A 138 -0.09 33.85 4.64
CA ARG A 138 -0.76 34.61 5.73
C ARG A 138 0.15 35.23 6.80
N LEU A 139 1.45 35.35 6.56
CA LEU A 139 2.40 36.09 7.44
C LEU A 139 3.08 37.29 6.74
N SER A 140 2.32 38.19 6.11
CA SER A 140 2.89 39.50 5.67
C SER A 140 1.89 40.62 5.35
N LYS A 141 0.69 40.64 5.95
CA LYS A 141 -0.27 41.70 5.60
C LYS A 141 -1.15 42.20 6.73
N ASP A 142 -0.54 42.63 7.83
CA ASP A 142 -1.17 43.59 8.74
C ASP A 142 -0.21 44.76 8.99
N ARG A 143 -0.18 45.70 8.02
CA ARG A 143 0.22 47.09 8.27
C ARG A 143 -1.08 47.90 8.32
N PRO A 144 -1.53 48.39 9.49
CA PRO A 144 -2.61 49.36 9.50
C PRO A 144 -2.07 50.70 8.99
N ARG A 145 -2.69 51.19 7.90
CA ARG A 145 -2.46 52.50 7.31
C ARG A 145 -3.62 53.40 7.74
N SER A 146 -3.39 54.27 8.73
CA SER A 146 -4.30 55.38 9.05
C SER A 146 -3.64 56.70 8.64
N GLY A 147 -4.13 57.33 7.56
CA GLY A 147 -4.11 58.78 7.40
C GLY A 147 -5.48 59.33 7.86
N LEU A 148 -5.73 60.61 8.13
CA LEU A 148 -5.03 61.87 7.85
C LEU A 148 -5.76 63.00 8.63
N SER A 149 -5.11 64.17 8.76
CA SER A 149 -5.59 65.51 9.22
C SER A 149 -5.31 65.82 10.70
N LYS A 150 -4.73 66.96 11.10
CA LYS A 150 -4.25 68.21 10.47
C LYS A 150 -3.28 68.89 11.48
N PRO A 151 -2.51 69.92 11.07
CA PRO A 151 -1.52 70.59 11.92
C PRO A 151 -2.15 71.76 12.70
N LEU A 152 -1.65 72.05 13.89
CA LEU A 152 -1.77 73.37 14.52
C LEU A 152 -0.50 73.67 15.34
N THR A 153 0.11 74.80 15.02
CA THR A 153 1.28 75.39 15.66
C THR A 153 0.90 76.31 16.83
N PHE A 154 1.89 76.57 17.70
CA PHE A 154 2.17 77.80 18.49
C PHE A 154 1.85 77.85 20.01
N LEU A 155 2.91 78.27 20.76
CA LEU A 155 3.03 78.84 22.14
C LEU A 155 2.75 77.89 23.33
N GLY A 156 3.45 77.88 24.46
CA GLY A 156 4.53 78.63 25.15
C GLY A 156 4.59 78.05 26.58
N ASP A 157 5.76 77.78 27.19
CA ASP A 157 6.33 78.45 28.40
C ASP A 157 7.25 77.38 29.06
N VAL A 158 8.56 77.56 29.29
CA VAL A 158 9.27 78.30 30.38
C VAL A 158 9.13 77.69 31.79
N SER A 159 10.29 77.49 32.43
CA SER A 159 10.57 77.12 33.85
C SER A 159 10.68 75.61 34.12
N HIS A 160 11.70 75.07 34.80
CA HIS A 160 12.73 75.60 35.70
C HIS A 160 13.98 74.70 35.62
#